data_AF-A0A816FA05-F1
#
_entry.id   AF-A0A816FA05-F1
#
_cell.length_a   1.000
_cell.length_b   1.000
_cell.length_c   1.000
_cell.angle_alpha   90.00
_cell.angle_beta   90.00
_cell.angle_gamma   90.00
#
_symmetry.space_group_name_H-M   'P 1'
#
loop_
_entity.id
_entity.type
_entity.pdbx_description
1 polymer ?
#
loop_
_entity_poly.entity_id
_entity_poly.type
_entity_poly.pdbx_seq_one_letter_code
_entity_poly.pdbx_strand_id
1 'polypeptide(L)'
;MKWRKDAKEGIVVAGGNGQGKDLNQLSYPRGVIVDDLGQIYVADWGNHRIMRWCDGEEEGEIVVGGNGKGNQPNQLNNPYGLSFDNDGNLYIVDGWNHRIQKFDIVL
;
A
#
# COMPACT_ATOMS: atom_id res chain seq x y z
N MET A 1 16.14 14.37 -4.06
CA MET A 1 15.64 14.61 -2.69
C MET A 1 16.82 14.69 -1.74
N LYS A 2 16.84 15.69 -0.84
CA LYS A 2 17.76 15.77 0.29
C LYS A 2 16.91 15.79 1.55
N TRP A 3 17.36 15.08 2.59
CA TRP A 3 16.77 15.15 3.92
C TRP A 3 16.62 16.61 4.37
N ARG A 4 15.64 16.91 5.24
CA ARG A 4 15.62 18.20 5.95
C ARG A 4 16.99 18.38 6.61
N LYS A 5 17.52 19.61 6.59
CA LYS A 5 18.90 19.94 6.97
C LYS A 5 19.35 19.33 8.31
N ASP A 6 18.40 19.15 9.23
CA ASP A 6 18.63 18.67 10.59
C ASP A 6 18.03 17.28 10.87
N ALA A 7 17.49 16.60 9.85
CA ALA A 7 16.97 15.24 10.02
C ALA A 7 18.14 14.25 10.20
N LYS A 8 18.05 13.45 11.27
CA LYS A 8 19.09 12.46 11.63
C LYS A 8 18.62 11.02 11.44
N GLU A 9 17.32 10.80 11.31
CA GLU A 9 16.70 9.49 11.16
C GLU A 9 15.39 9.59 10.35
N GLY A 10 14.90 8.45 9.88
CA GLY A 10 13.57 8.33 9.32
C GLY A 10 12.52 8.15 10.42
N ILE A 11 11.27 8.49 10.12
CA ILE A 11 10.12 8.16 10.95
C ILE A 11 9.34 7.02 10.31
N VAL A 12 8.73 6.16 11.14
CA VAL A 12 7.80 5.14 10.67
C VAL A 12 6.44 5.79 10.49
N VAL A 13 5.86 5.66 9.29
CA VAL A 13 4.58 6.28 8.92
C VAL A 13 3.53 5.25 8.46
N ALA A 14 3.90 3.97 8.42
CA ALA A 14 3.01 2.86 8.10
C ALA A 14 3.61 1.56 8.67
N GLY A 15 2.80 0.73 9.33
CA GLY A 15 3.26 -0.50 9.97
C GLY A 15 4.19 -0.25 11.17
N GLY A 16 5.28 -1.03 11.28
CA GLY A 16 6.25 -0.91 12.37
C GLY A 16 5.97 -1.81 13.58
N ASN A 17 4.79 -2.44 13.66
CA ASN A 17 4.37 -3.29 14.78
C ASN A 17 4.68 -4.78 14.58
N GLY A 18 5.80 -5.06 13.90
CA GLY A 18 6.21 -6.41 13.52
C GLY A 18 5.55 -6.93 12.23
N GLN A 19 6.00 -8.12 11.81
CA GLN A 19 5.43 -8.81 10.64
C GLN A 19 4.11 -9.48 11.04
N GLY A 20 3.03 -9.20 10.31
CA GLY A 20 1.74 -9.84 10.53
C GLY A 20 0.64 -9.27 9.64
N LYS A 21 -0.62 -9.56 9.98
CA LYS A 21 -1.79 -9.27 9.14
C LYS A 21 -2.78 -8.29 9.78
N ASP A 22 -2.51 -7.86 11.01
CA ASP A 22 -3.35 -6.88 11.70
C ASP A 22 -3.26 -5.52 10.98
N LEU A 23 -4.17 -4.60 11.27
CA LEU A 23 -4.27 -3.32 10.55
C LEU A 23 -3.10 -2.37 10.85
N ASN A 24 -2.35 -2.60 11.92
CA ASN A 24 -1.12 -1.88 12.24
C ASN A 24 0.15 -2.65 11.84
N GLN A 25 0.03 -3.74 11.06
CA GLN A 25 1.12 -4.61 10.63
C GLN A 25 1.20 -4.74 9.11
N LEU A 26 2.40 -5.06 8.63
CA LEU A 26 2.69 -5.35 7.23
C LEU A 26 3.48 -6.66 7.12
N SER A 27 3.40 -7.33 5.97
CA SER A 27 4.13 -8.55 5.66
C SER A 27 4.88 -8.38 4.35
N TYR A 28 6.20 -8.21 4.43
CA TYR A 28 7.10 -7.98 3.28
C TYR A 28 6.65 -6.84 2.33
N PRO A 29 6.37 -5.61 2.81
CA PRO A 29 5.89 -4.53 1.96
C PRO A 29 6.89 -4.23 0.82
N ARG A 30 6.40 -4.00 -0.41
CA ARG A 30 7.28 -3.85 -1.60
C ARG A 30 7.18 -2.53 -2.35
N GLY A 31 5.99 -1.95 -2.45
CA GLY A 31 5.76 -0.69 -3.16
C GLY A 31 5.05 0.31 -2.27
N VAL A 32 5.35 1.59 -2.48
CA VAL A 32 4.71 2.70 -1.79
C VAL A 32 4.46 3.84 -2.77
N ILE A 33 3.31 4.49 -2.65
CA ILE A 33 3.01 5.80 -3.24
C ILE A 33 2.36 6.69 -2.18
N VAL A 34 2.49 8.00 -2.37
CA VAL A 34 1.87 9.00 -1.51
C VAL A 34 1.07 9.94 -2.42
N ASP A 35 -0.19 10.19 -2.06
CA ASP A 35 -1.03 11.13 -2.81
C ASP A 35 -0.76 12.59 -2.41
N ASP A 36 -1.47 13.53 -3.05
CA ASP A 36 -1.32 14.96 -2.78
C ASP A 36 -1.85 15.38 -1.39
N LEU A 37 -2.65 14.52 -0.74
CA LEU A 37 -3.15 14.72 0.63
C LEU A 37 -2.19 14.14 1.69
N GLY A 38 -1.12 13.46 1.26
CA GLY A 38 -0.16 12.81 2.15
C GLY A 38 -0.59 11.42 2.62
N GLN A 39 -1.63 10.82 2.03
CA GLN A 39 -2.03 9.45 2.32
C GLN A 39 -1.03 8.48 1.71
N ILE A 40 -0.59 7.51 2.49
CA ILE A 40 0.47 6.56 2.15
C ILE A 40 -0.16 5.22 1.80
N TYR A 41 0.02 4.78 0.57
CA TYR A 41 -0.48 3.51 0.06
C TYR A 41 0.66 2.52 -0.05
N VAL A 42 0.51 1.35 0.56
CA VAL A 42 1.54 0.33 0.65
C VAL A 42 1.05 -0.98 0.04
N ALA A 43 1.85 -1.55 -0.86
CA ALA A 43 1.65 -2.92 -1.33
C ALA A 43 2.14 -3.89 -0.26
N ASP A 44 1.20 -4.39 0.53
CA ASP A 44 1.42 -5.39 1.58
C ASP A 44 1.49 -6.79 0.94
N TRP A 45 2.63 -7.03 0.29
CA TRP A 45 2.88 -8.15 -0.63
C TRP A 45 2.55 -9.51 -0.02
N GLY A 46 2.93 -9.74 1.24
CA GLY A 46 2.77 -11.00 1.94
C GLY A 46 1.35 -11.26 2.41
N ASN A 47 0.55 -10.19 2.56
CA ASN A 47 -0.86 -10.28 2.93
C ASN A 47 -1.81 -10.14 1.73
N HIS A 48 -1.28 -9.96 0.51
CA HIS A 48 -2.06 -9.88 -0.72
C HIS A 48 -3.13 -8.77 -0.69
N ARG A 49 -2.74 -7.60 -0.17
CA ARG A 49 -3.60 -6.43 -0.02
C ARG A 49 -2.83 -5.14 -0.28
N ILE A 50 -3.56 -4.06 -0.57
CA ILE A 50 -3.05 -2.71 -0.51
C ILE A 50 -3.64 -2.06 0.73
N MET A 51 -2.76 -1.44 1.51
CA MET A 51 -3.12 -0.72 2.73
C MET A 51 -2.92 0.78 2.54
N ARG A 52 -3.72 1.60 3.22
CA ARG A 52 -3.59 3.06 3.27
C ARG A 52 -3.42 3.54 4.71
N TRP A 53 -2.52 4.50 4.94
CA TRP A 53 -2.42 5.26 6.19
C TRP A 53 -2.49 6.76 5.93
N CYS A 54 -3.12 7.49 6.83
CA CYS A 54 -2.95 8.94 6.96
C CYS A 54 -1.88 9.26 8.01
N ASP A 55 -1.30 10.46 7.94
CA ASP A 55 -0.31 10.91 8.93
C ASP A 55 -0.90 10.87 10.35
N GLY A 56 -0.19 10.22 11.27
CA GLY A 56 -0.60 10.05 12.67
C GLY A 56 -1.55 8.90 12.97
N GLU A 57 -2.01 8.11 11.98
CA GLU A 57 -2.84 6.93 12.23
C GLU A 57 -2.02 5.74 12.76
N GLU A 58 -2.52 5.08 13.80
CA GLU A 58 -1.88 3.88 14.38
C GLU A 58 -2.19 2.59 13.58
N GLU A 59 -3.33 2.57 12.88
CA GLU A 59 -3.81 1.48 12.04
C GLU A 59 -4.10 1.99 10.63
N GLY A 60 -3.92 1.12 9.63
CA GLY A 60 -4.24 1.43 8.25
C GLY A 60 -5.57 0.84 7.82
N GLU A 61 -6.01 1.21 6.63
CA GLU A 61 -7.21 0.68 6.00
C GLU A 61 -6.86 -0.21 4.80
N ILE A 62 -7.58 -1.33 4.63
CA ILE A 62 -7.49 -2.14 3.40
C ILE A 62 -8.27 -1.44 2.31
N VAL A 63 -7.60 -0.93 1.27
CA VAL A 63 -8.26 -0.26 0.14
C VAL A 63 -8.48 -1.18 -1.06
N VAL A 64 -7.62 -2.19 -1.25
CA VAL A 64 -7.76 -3.20 -2.32
C VAL A 64 -7.27 -4.55 -1.83
N GLY A 65 -7.94 -5.63 -2.22
CA GLY A 65 -7.57 -6.99 -1.85
C GLY A 65 -8.06 -7.37 -0.45
N GLY A 66 -7.26 -8.14 0.31
CA GLY A 66 -7.66 -8.63 1.64
C GLY A 66 -8.66 -9.79 1.64
N ASN A 67 -9.23 -10.14 0.48
CA ASN A 67 -10.13 -11.29 0.28
C ASN A 67 -9.39 -12.62 0.02
N GLY A 68 -8.19 -12.74 0.58
CA GLY A 68 -7.27 -13.84 0.33
C GLY A 68 -6.51 -13.74 -1.00
N LYS A 69 -5.49 -14.59 -1.14
CA LYS A 69 -4.70 -14.74 -2.37
C LYS A 69 -5.58 -15.33 -3.48
N GLY A 70 -5.55 -14.72 -4.66
CA GLY A 70 -6.19 -15.28 -5.84
C GLY A 70 -6.17 -14.35 -7.05
N ASN A 71 -6.90 -14.72 -8.09
CA ASN A 71 -6.93 -14.01 -9.37
C ASN A 71 -8.31 -13.42 -9.72
N GLN A 72 -9.28 -13.49 -8.80
CA GLN A 72 -10.56 -12.83 -8.97
C GLN A 72 -10.40 -11.29 -8.98
N PRO A 73 -11.39 -10.53 -9.49
CA PRO A 73 -11.30 -9.07 -9.56
C PRO A 73 -11.08 -8.38 -8.19
N ASN A 74 -11.57 -8.97 -7.11
CA ASN A 74 -11.42 -8.46 -5.73
C ASN A 74 -10.25 -9.12 -4.96
N GLN A 75 -9.38 -9.86 -5.64
CA GLN A 75 -8.23 -10.55 -5.07
C GLN A 75 -6.94 -10.07 -5.72
N LEU A 76 -5.86 -10.18 -4.96
CA LEU A 76 -4.50 -9.95 -5.42
C LEU A 76 -3.67 -11.20 -5.15
N ASN A 77 -2.56 -11.31 -5.87
CA ASN A 77 -1.55 -12.30 -5.65
C ASN A 77 -0.19 -11.60 -5.64
N ASN A 78 0.22 -11.27 -4.42
CA ASN A 78 1.55 -10.72 -4.13
C ASN A 78 1.82 -9.41 -4.90
N PRO A 79 1.11 -8.32 -4.58
CA PRO A 79 1.21 -7.04 -5.28
C PRO A 79 2.59 -6.37 -5.07
N TYR A 80 3.07 -5.64 -6.07
CA TYR A 80 4.39 -4.99 -6.07
C TYR A 80 4.31 -3.46 -6.16
N GLY A 81 4.32 -2.91 -7.38
CA GLY A 81 4.30 -1.48 -7.64
C GLY A 81 2.90 -0.91 -7.64
N LEU A 82 2.81 0.36 -7.26
CA LEU A 82 1.59 1.15 -7.23
C LEU A 82 1.80 2.45 -8.03
N SER A 83 0.74 2.99 -8.63
CA SER A 83 0.76 4.32 -9.24
C SER A 83 -0.66 4.87 -9.35
N PHE A 84 -0.82 6.18 -9.27
CA PHE A 84 -2.08 6.87 -9.55
C PHE A 84 -2.11 7.38 -11.00
N ASP A 85 -3.29 7.35 -11.63
CA ASP A 85 -3.55 8.23 -12.78
C ASP A 85 -4.05 9.61 -12.34
N ASN A 86 -4.21 10.52 -13.30
CA ASN A 86 -4.67 11.90 -13.03
C ASN A 86 -6.11 11.97 -12.52
N ASP A 87 -6.89 10.90 -12.68
CA ASP A 87 -8.27 10.81 -12.20
C ASP A 87 -8.32 10.17 -10.78
N GLY A 88 -7.17 9.90 -10.16
CA GLY A 88 -7.07 9.32 -8.82
C GLY A 88 -7.21 7.79 -8.78
N ASN A 89 -7.28 7.11 -9.92
CA ASN A 89 -7.39 5.65 -9.93
C ASN A 89 -6.07 5.00 -9.59
N LEU A 90 -6.13 3.94 -8.77
CA LEU A 90 -4.97 3.18 -8.36
C LEU A 90 -4.67 2.04 -9.33
N TYR A 91 -3.45 2.05 -9.89
CA TYR A 91 -2.88 0.98 -10.68
C TYR A 91 -1.96 0.12 -9.83
N ILE A 92 -2.17 -1.19 -9.87
CA ILE A 92 -1.46 -2.17 -9.03
C ILE A 92 -0.79 -3.21 -9.93
N VAL A 93 0.51 -3.42 -9.73
CA VAL A 93 1.23 -4.56 -10.29
C VAL A 93 0.86 -5.80 -9.48
N ASP A 94 -0.12 -6.55 -9.96
CA ASP A 94 -0.55 -7.84 -9.39
C ASP A 94 0.37 -8.96 -9.89
N GLY A 95 1.61 -8.91 -9.41
CA GLY A 95 2.78 -9.50 -10.08
C GLY A 95 2.71 -11.01 -10.29
N TRP A 96 2.10 -11.76 -9.36
CA TRP A 96 1.99 -13.22 -9.49
C TRP A 96 0.73 -13.67 -10.22
N ASN A 97 -0.14 -12.74 -10.60
CA ASN A 97 -1.21 -12.98 -11.56
C ASN A 97 -0.85 -12.48 -12.96
N HIS A 98 0.38 -11.99 -13.17
CA HIS A 98 0.88 -11.50 -14.47
C HIS A 98 0.00 -10.40 -15.08
N ARG A 99 -0.60 -9.55 -14.24
CA ARG A 99 -1.52 -8.49 -14.69
C ARG A 99 -1.28 -7.18 -13.97
N ILE A 100 -1.81 -6.11 -14.56
CA ILE A 100 -2.01 -4.82 -13.91
C ILE A 100 -3.51 -4.66 -13.69
N GLN A 101 -3.92 -4.22 -12.50
CA GLN A 101 -5.32 -3.89 -12.22
C GLN A 101 -5.46 -2.39 -11.95
N LYS A 102 -6.55 -1.81 -12.45
CA LYS A 102 -6.98 -0.44 -12.18
C LYS A 102 -8.16 -0.51 -11.20
N PHE A 103 -8.11 0.27 -10.13
CA PHE A 103 -9.21 0.43 -9.19
C PHE A 103 -9.59 1.90 -9.11
N ASP A 104 -10.89 2.16 -9.27
CA ASP A 104 -11.50 3.42 -8.85
C ASP A 104 -11.59 3.38 -7.33
N ILE A 105 -10.72 4.13 -6.66
CA ILE A 105 -10.73 4.28 -5.21
C ILE A 105 -11.20 5.69 -4.92
N VAL A 106 -12.26 5.80 -4.14
CA VAL A 106 -12.78 7.11 -3.73
C VAL A 106 -11.75 7.74 -2.78
N LEU A 107 -11.20 8.88 -3.19
CA LEU A 107 -10.44 9.79 -2.34
C LEU A 107 -11.40 10.67 -1.52
#